data_AF-Q9LW91-F1
#
_entry.id   AF-Q9LW91-F1
#
_cell.length_a   1.000
_cell.length_b   1.000
_cell.length_c   1.000
_cell.angle_alpha   90.00
_cell.angle_beta   90.00
_cell.angle_gamma   90.00
#
_symmetry.space_group_name_H-M   'P 1'
#
loop_
_entity.id
_entity.type
_entity.pdbx_description
1 polymer ?
#
loop_
_entity_poly.entity_id
_entity_poly.type
_entity_poly.pdbx_seq_one_letter_code
_entity_poly.pdbx_strand_id
1 'polypeptide(L)'
;GAAIEYAVLHLKVENIVVIGHSACGGIKGLMSLPADGSESTAFIEDWVKIGLPAKAKVQGEHVDKCFADQCTACEKEAVNVSLGNLLTYPFVREGLVKKTLALKGGHYDFVNGGFELWGLEFGLSPSLSV
;
A
#
# COMPACT_ATOMS: atom_id res chain seq x y z
N GLY A 1 -8.71 -10.85 -1.32
CA GLY A 1 -8.87 -11.97 -0.38
C GLY A 1 -8.27 -13.26 -0.90
N ALA A 2 -8.97 -13.97 -1.80
CA ALA A 2 -8.63 -15.36 -2.19
C ALA A 2 -7.17 -15.62 -2.57
N ALA A 3 -6.54 -14.74 -3.37
CA ALA A 3 -5.14 -14.90 -3.75
C ALA A 3 -4.17 -14.90 -2.55
N ILE A 4 -4.42 -14.01 -1.58
CA ILE A 4 -3.59 -13.87 -0.37
C ILE A 4 -3.77 -15.10 0.51
N GLU A 5 -5.02 -15.53 0.72
CA GLU A 5 -5.34 -16.72 1.51
C GLU A 5 -4.66 -17.96 0.94
N TYR A 6 -4.78 -18.18 -0.37
CA TYR A 6 -4.17 -19.33 -1.02
C TYR A 6 -2.64 -19.32 -0.90
N ALA A 7 -2.01 -18.18 -1.20
CA ALA A 7 -0.56 -18.03 -1.11
C ALA A 7 -0.05 -18.31 0.31
N VAL A 8 -0.69 -17.74 1.34
CA VAL A 8 -0.24 -17.86 2.73
C VAL A 8 -0.58 -19.22 3.32
N LEU A 9 -1.82 -19.68 3.18
CA LEU A 9 -2.30 -20.88 3.87
C LEU A 9 -2.00 -22.18 3.13
N HIS A 10 -1.88 -22.16 1.81
CA HIS A 10 -1.69 -23.38 1.01
C HIS A 10 -0.28 -23.47 0.44
N LEU A 11 0.20 -22.41 -0.22
CA LEU A 11 1.54 -22.40 -0.80
C LEU A 11 2.63 -22.11 0.23
N LYS A 12 2.27 -21.61 1.43
CA LYS A 12 3.19 -21.30 2.52
C LYS A 12 4.29 -20.32 2.10
N VAL A 13 3.93 -19.30 1.31
CA VAL A 13 4.90 -18.26 0.93
C VAL A 13 5.47 -17.57 2.16
N GLU A 14 6.77 -17.26 2.11
CA GLU A 14 7.47 -16.61 3.23
C GLU A 14 7.44 -15.08 3.12
N ASN A 15 7.11 -14.54 1.94
CA ASN A 15 7.15 -13.11 1.68
C ASN A 15 5.92 -12.68 0.88
N ILE A 16 5.33 -11.54 1.26
CA ILE A 16 4.45 -10.76 0.39
C ILE A 16 5.13 -9.42 0.15
N VAL A 17 5.31 -9.09 -1.13
CA VAL A 17 5.88 -7.81 -1.55
C VAL A 17 4.82 -7.03 -2.31
N VAL A 18 4.48 -5.83 -1.84
CA VAL A 18 3.61 -4.90 -2.56
C VAL A 18 4.50 -3.89 -3.29
N ILE A 19 4.45 -3.88 -4.61
CA ILE A 19 5.32 -3.05 -5.44
C ILE A 19 4.50 -1.95 -6.11
N GLY A 20 4.77 -0.70 -5.73
CA GLY A 20 4.36 0.49 -6.48
C GLY A 20 5.37 0.80 -7.58
N HIS A 21 5.08 1.79 -8.42
CA HIS A 21 5.98 2.16 -9.52
C HIS A 21 5.81 3.62 -9.93
N SER A 22 6.85 4.17 -10.56
CA SER A 22 6.84 5.52 -11.13
C SER A 22 5.73 5.70 -12.16
N ALA A 23 5.24 6.93 -12.31
CA ALA A 23 4.26 7.34 -13.32
C ALA A 23 3.00 6.46 -13.34
N CYS A 24 2.52 6.03 -12.17
CA CYS A 24 1.35 5.18 -12.06
C CYS A 24 0.06 5.91 -12.45
N GLY A 25 -0.58 5.48 -13.55
CA GLY A 25 -1.83 6.06 -14.02
C GLY A 25 -2.98 5.96 -13.00
N GLY A 26 -3.03 4.88 -12.22
CA GLY A 26 -4.02 4.71 -11.15
C GLY A 26 -3.84 5.71 -10.01
N ILE A 27 -2.59 5.95 -9.59
CA ILE A 27 -2.29 6.96 -8.56
C ILE A 27 -2.55 8.37 -9.08
N LYS A 28 -2.20 8.66 -10.34
CA LYS A 28 -2.56 9.93 -10.96
C LYS A 28 -4.09 10.13 -10.96
N GLY A 29 -4.86 9.10 -11.32
CA GLY A 29 -6.32 9.12 -11.25
C GLY A 29 -6.84 9.37 -9.83
N LEU A 30 -6.30 8.65 -8.83
CA LEU A 30 -6.60 8.86 -7.41
C LEU A 30 -6.35 10.31 -6.98
N MET A 31 -5.17 10.84 -7.27
CA MET A 31 -4.77 12.20 -6.91
C MET A 31 -5.63 13.25 -7.61
N SER A 32 -6.10 12.96 -8.82
CA SER A 32 -7.02 13.81 -9.59
C SER A 32 -8.50 13.68 -9.21
N LEU A 33 -8.89 12.73 -8.34
CA LEU A 33 -10.29 12.61 -7.91
C LEU A 33 -10.82 13.95 -7.38
N PRO A 34 -11.99 14.39 -7.83
CA PRO A 34 -12.58 15.64 -7.39
C PRO A 34 -13.09 15.53 -5.94
N ALA A 35 -13.08 16.65 -5.22
CA ALA A 35 -13.50 16.70 -3.82
C ALA A 35 -15.03 16.61 -3.64
N ASP A 36 -15.79 16.82 -4.71
CA ASP A 36 -17.25 16.77 -4.72
C ASP A 36 -17.83 15.35 -4.80
N GLY A 37 -16.95 14.34 -4.95
CA GLY A 37 -17.34 12.94 -5.05
C GLY A 37 -17.99 12.57 -6.39
N SER A 38 -17.91 13.44 -7.39
CA SER A 38 -18.36 13.11 -8.74
C SER A 38 -17.53 11.99 -9.35
N GLU A 39 -18.21 11.08 -10.05
CA GLU A 39 -17.60 9.97 -10.76
C GLU A 39 -17.86 10.12 -12.27
N SER A 40 -16.77 10.02 -13.03
CA SER A 40 -16.76 10.07 -14.49
C SER A 40 -16.50 8.71 -15.13
N THR A 41 -16.19 7.69 -14.32
CA THR A 41 -15.81 6.35 -14.76
C THR A 41 -16.69 5.29 -14.13
N ALA A 42 -16.89 4.16 -14.83
CA ALA A 42 -17.75 3.10 -14.30
C ALA A 42 -17.14 2.32 -13.12
N PHE A 43 -15.80 2.26 -13.02
CA PHE A 43 -15.11 1.41 -12.03
C PHE A 43 -13.78 1.96 -11.53
N ILE A 44 -13.13 2.84 -12.30
CA ILE A 44 -11.75 3.26 -12.01
C ILE A 44 -11.72 4.03 -10.69
N GLU A 45 -12.64 4.99 -10.52
CA GLU A 45 -12.70 5.84 -9.34
C GLU A 45 -13.06 5.03 -8.09
N ASP A 46 -14.05 4.13 -8.18
CA ASP A 46 -14.40 3.22 -7.08
C ASP A 46 -13.21 2.34 -6.65
N TRP A 47 -12.48 1.77 -7.61
CA TRP A 47 -11.32 0.93 -7.32
C TRP A 47 -10.17 1.70 -6.66
N VAL A 48 -9.80 2.86 -7.21
CA VAL A 48 -8.65 3.62 -6.67
C VAL A 48 -8.94 4.26 -5.32
N LYS A 49 -10.21 4.37 -4.90
CA LYS A 49 -10.58 4.88 -3.56
C LYS A 49 -9.99 4.08 -2.41
N ILE A 50 -9.55 2.84 -2.63
CA ILE A 50 -8.76 2.08 -1.66
C ILE A 50 -7.53 2.88 -1.18
N GLY A 51 -6.96 3.72 -2.05
CA GLY A 51 -5.82 4.58 -1.77
C GLY A 51 -6.15 5.95 -1.16
N LEU A 52 -7.42 6.27 -0.87
CA LEU A 52 -7.81 7.57 -0.28
C LEU A 52 -7.00 7.97 0.97
N PRO A 53 -6.67 7.05 1.91
CA PRO A 53 -5.83 7.39 3.06
C PRO A 53 -4.43 7.89 2.64
N ALA A 54 -3.84 7.32 1.58
CA ALA A 54 -2.55 7.75 1.05
C ALA A 54 -2.64 9.13 0.42
N LYS A 55 -3.69 9.38 -0.37
CA LYS A 55 -3.97 10.71 -0.94
C LYS A 55 -4.09 11.76 0.17
N ALA A 56 -4.90 11.49 1.19
CA ALA A 56 -5.15 12.42 2.28
C ALA A 56 -3.86 12.77 3.04
N LYS A 57 -3.03 11.77 3.35
CA LYS A 57 -1.73 11.98 4.00
C LYS A 57 -0.79 12.84 3.14
N VAL A 58 -0.65 12.48 1.86
CA VAL A 58 0.24 13.23 0.95
C VAL A 58 -0.22 14.67 0.74
N GLN A 59 -1.52 14.91 0.61
CA GLN A 59 -2.06 16.27 0.50
C GLN A 59 -1.82 17.10 1.77
N GLY A 60 -1.77 16.47 2.95
CA GLY A 60 -1.43 17.14 4.21
C GLY A 60 0.06 17.41 4.39
N GLU A 61 0.93 16.48 3.97
CA GLU A 61 2.38 16.54 4.20
C GLU A 61 3.16 17.22 3.05
N HIS A 62 2.62 17.25 1.83
CA HIS A 62 3.29 17.73 0.61
C HIS A 62 2.50 18.84 -0.10
N VAL A 63 1.79 19.68 0.66
CA VAL A 63 0.91 20.75 0.12
C VAL A 63 1.64 21.75 -0.78
N ASP A 64 2.93 21.98 -0.53
CA ASP A 64 3.81 22.92 -1.26
C ASP A 64 4.43 22.31 -2.52
N LYS A 65 4.30 20.99 -2.72
CA LYS A 65 4.92 20.27 -3.83
C LYS A 65 4.09 20.34 -5.11
N CYS A 66 4.76 20.23 -6.25
CA CYS A 66 4.06 20.14 -7.52
C CYS A 66 3.27 18.83 -7.61
N PHE A 67 2.24 18.80 -8.47
CA PHE A 67 1.37 17.63 -8.61
C PHE A 67 2.13 16.33 -8.95
N ALA A 68 3.19 16.42 -9.75
CA ALA A 68 4.01 15.26 -10.11
C ALA A 68 4.76 14.67 -8.89
N ASP A 69 5.30 15.54 -8.02
CA ASP A 69 5.97 15.13 -6.79
C ASP A 69 4.96 14.52 -5.80
N GLN A 70 3.76 15.09 -5.69
CA GLN A 70 2.69 14.51 -4.88
C GLN A 70 2.26 13.13 -5.41
N CYS A 71 2.17 12.93 -6.72
CA CYS A 71 1.91 11.61 -7.29
C CYS A 71 3.00 10.61 -6.91
N THR A 72 4.28 11.00 -7.02
CA THR A 72 5.42 10.15 -6.66
C THR A 72 5.40 9.78 -5.17
N ALA A 73 5.08 10.73 -4.29
CA ALA A 73 4.90 10.45 -2.87
C ALA A 73 3.71 9.50 -2.63
N CYS A 74 2.59 9.72 -3.34
CA CYS A 74 1.39 8.90 -3.21
C CYS A 74 1.58 7.48 -3.74
N GLU A 75 2.41 7.25 -4.76
CA GLU A 75 2.78 5.91 -5.22
C GLU A 75 3.40 5.08 -4.10
N LYS A 76 4.31 5.66 -3.32
CA LYS A 76 4.95 5.00 -2.18
C LYS A 76 4.01 4.87 -0.99
N GLU A 77 3.23 5.91 -0.70
CA GLU A 77 2.29 5.86 0.43
C GLU A 77 1.13 4.89 0.18
N ALA A 78 0.67 4.72 -1.07
CA ALA A 78 -0.33 3.73 -1.42
C ALA A 78 0.17 2.29 -1.21
N VAL A 79 1.48 2.04 -1.37
CA VAL A 79 2.10 0.78 -0.96
C VAL A 79 1.98 0.61 0.56
N ASN A 80 2.30 1.65 1.35
CA ASN A 80 2.17 1.60 2.81
C ASN A 80 0.73 1.33 3.27
N VAL A 81 -0.25 2.00 2.66
CA VAL A 81 -1.67 1.74 2.91
C VAL A 81 -2.03 0.29 2.58
N SER A 82 -1.52 -0.24 1.47
CA SER A 82 -1.75 -1.64 1.09
C SER A 82 -1.11 -2.63 2.06
N LEU A 83 0.08 -2.33 2.60
CA LEU A 83 0.69 -3.11 3.68
C LEU A 83 -0.16 -3.07 4.95
N GLY A 84 -0.71 -1.91 5.31
CA GLY A 84 -1.67 -1.79 6.40
C GLY A 84 -2.95 -2.60 6.15
N ASN A 85 -3.47 -2.59 4.93
CA ASN A 85 -4.62 -3.40 4.54
C ASN A 85 -4.33 -4.90 4.63
N LEU A 86 -3.11 -5.36 4.33
CA LEU A 86 -2.70 -6.75 4.51
C LEU A 86 -2.76 -7.18 5.98
N LEU A 87 -2.48 -6.27 6.92
CA LEU A 87 -2.63 -6.54 8.35
C LEU A 87 -4.09 -6.74 8.78
N THR A 88 -5.09 -6.46 7.94
CA THR A 88 -6.50 -6.75 8.28
C THR A 88 -6.84 -8.23 8.18
N TYR A 89 -6.06 -9.01 7.42
CA TYR A 89 -6.25 -10.45 7.25
C TYR A 89 -5.69 -11.23 8.45
N PRO A 90 -6.50 -12.04 9.18
CA PRO A 90 -6.04 -12.75 10.37
C PRO A 90 -4.83 -13.67 10.12
N PHE A 91 -4.86 -14.43 9.03
CA PHE A 91 -3.77 -15.37 8.68
C PHE A 91 -2.46 -14.67 8.28
N VAL A 92 -2.53 -13.43 7.79
CA VAL A 92 -1.32 -12.62 7.53
C VAL A 92 -0.70 -12.20 8.85
N ARG A 93 -1.48 -11.65 9.79
CA ARG A 93 -0.98 -11.27 11.13
C ARG A 93 -0.42 -12.47 11.88
N GLU A 94 -1.09 -13.61 11.81
CA GLU A 94 -0.63 -14.84 12.44
C GLU A 94 0.73 -15.28 11.88
N GLY A 95 0.90 -15.25 10.55
CA GLY A 95 2.18 -15.56 9.90
C GLY A 95 3.31 -14.60 10.32
N LEU A 96 3.02 -13.31 10.47
CA LEU A 96 3.98 -12.31 10.94
C LEU A 96 4.39 -12.57 12.40
N VAL A 97 3.44 -12.80 13.30
CA VAL A 97 3.72 -13.10 14.72
C VAL A 97 4.54 -14.39 14.86
N LYS A 98 4.23 -15.41 14.06
CA LYS A 98 4.98 -16.68 14.02
C LYS A 98 6.31 -16.59 13.28
N LYS A 99 6.63 -15.44 12.67
CA LYS A 99 7.82 -15.22 11.83
C LYS A 99 7.91 -16.19 10.65
N THR A 100 6.78 -16.70 10.16
CA THR A 100 6.70 -17.53 8.94
C THR A 100 6.34 -16.73 7.70
N LEU A 101 6.01 -15.45 7.85
CA LEU A 101 5.67 -14.53 6.78
C LEU A 101 6.30 -13.17 7.06
N ALA A 102 6.83 -12.52 6.02
CA ALA A 102 7.31 -11.14 6.05
C ALA A 102 6.54 -10.26 5.04
N LEU A 103 6.30 -9.01 5.42
CA LEU A 103 5.70 -8.00 4.54
C LEU A 103 6.75 -6.98 4.11
N LYS A 104 6.79 -6.68 2.81
CA LYS A 104 7.72 -5.71 2.22
C LYS A 104 7.00 -4.79 1.25
N GLY A 105 7.39 -3.52 1.26
CA GLY A 105 7.01 -2.54 0.24
C GLY A 105 8.15 -2.35 -0.75
N GLY A 106 7.83 -2.11 -2.01
CA GLY A 106 8.80 -1.71 -3.00
C GLY A 106 8.28 -0.61 -3.91
N HIS A 107 9.19 0.15 -4.51
CA HIS A 107 8.87 1.12 -5.55
C HIS A 107 9.86 0.97 -6.69
N TYR A 108 9.34 0.69 -7.88
CA TYR A 108 10.13 0.60 -9.11
C TYR A 108 10.04 1.90 -9.90
N ASP A 109 11.15 2.61 -9.99
CA ASP A 109 11.28 3.80 -10.82
C ASP A 109 11.85 3.40 -12.18
N PHE A 110 10.98 3.18 -13.15
CA PHE A 110 11.39 2.87 -14.53
C PHE A 110 11.81 4.11 -15.34
N VAL A 111 11.57 5.32 -14.83
CA VAL A 111 12.02 6.56 -15.48
C VAL A 111 13.53 6.71 -15.28
N ASN A 112 14.01 6.44 -14.06
CA ASN A 112 15.41 6.57 -13.68
C ASN A 112 16.15 5.23 -13.57
N GLY A 113 15.44 4.10 -13.66
CA GLY A 113 16.01 2.75 -13.54
C GLY A 113 16.38 2.36 -12.11
N GLY A 114 15.62 2.83 -11.12
CA GLY A 114 15.85 2.59 -9.69
C GLY A 114 14.85 1.63 -9.07
N PHE A 115 15.25 0.98 -7.98
CA PHE A 115 14.33 0.17 -7.17
C PHE A 115 14.58 0.40 -5.69
N GLU A 116 13.53 0.77 -4.97
CA GLU A 116 13.53 0.90 -3.50
C GLU A 116 12.80 -0.29 -2.89
N LEU A 117 13.31 -0.79 -1.75
CA LEU A 117 12.71 -1.88 -0.99
C LEU A 117 12.75 -1.55 0.50
N TRP A 118 11.64 -1.73 1.20
CA TRP A 118 11.53 -1.57 2.64
C TRP A 118 10.72 -2.71 3.28
N GLY A 119 10.93 -2.95 4.57
CA GLY A 119 10.24 -3.98 5.35
C GLY A 119 9.25 -3.37 6.35
N LEU A 120 8.18 -4.11 6.65
CA LEU A 120 7.31 -3.82 7.78
C LEU A 120 7.66 -4.76 8.94
N GLU A 121 8.13 -4.19 10.04
CA GLU A 121 8.34 -4.92 11.28
C GLU A 121 7.03 -4.99 12.08
N PHE A 122 6.54 -6.20 12.35
CA PHE A 122 5.30 -6.43 13.09
C PHE A 122 5.52 -7.52 14.15
N GLY A 123 5.17 -7.21 15.40
CA GLY A 123 5.25 -8.15 16.52
C GLY A 123 4.32 -7.74 17.66
N LEU A 124 3.87 -8.73 18.43
CA LEU A 124 3.12 -8.50 19.66
C LEU A 124 4.06 -8.74 20.85
N SER A 125 4.22 -7.72 21.69
CA SER A 125 4.86 -7.86 22.99
C SER A 125 3.78 -8.08 24.05
N PRO A 126 3.93 -9.07 24.96
CA PRO A 126 3.02 -9.21 26.10
C PRO A 126 3.01 -7.92 26.93
N SER A 127 1.83 -7.42 27.27
CA SER A 127 1.69 -6.43 28.34
C SER A 127 1.87 -7.12 29.69
N LEU A 128 2.47 -6.44 30.68
CA LEU A 128 2.51 -6.95 32.04
C LEU A 128 1.08 -7.28 32.51
N SER A 129 0.87 -8.53 32.89
CA SER A 129 -0.36 -8.97 33.55
C SER A 129 -0.09 -8.91 35.05
N VAL A 130 -0.81 -8.03 35.76
CA VAL A 130 -0.78 -7.91 37.24
C VAL A 130 -1.87 -8.81 37.83
#